data_AF-A0A431I9M5-F1
#
_entry.id   AF-A0A431I9M5-F1
#
_cell.length_a   1.000
_cell.length_b   1.000
_cell.length_c   1.000
_cell.angle_alpha   90.00
_cell.angle_beta   90.00
_cell.angle_gamma   90.00
#
_symmetry.space_group_name_H-M   'P 1'
#
loop_
_entity.id
_entity.type
_entity.pdbx_description
1 polymer ?
#
loop_
_entity_poly.entity_id
_entity_poly.type
_entity_poly.pdbx_seq_one_letter_code
_entity_poly.pdbx_strand_id
1 'polypeptide(L)'
;MPILITGLVQQSTTEPADLFVMHNSASDITKGISYQNLKNEIQADINAVTQAQLTTAIANLTAAYQAADRAVLEAVFQVGSRISLNSGPNIFVNPATYLGFGTWVLEQGYYYMGITAGVPIEGFIRGVGGTFGSFTHNHGGVTGDTTLNSTQIPSHSHTYDDTFHTEHLYTASGYYRGPNEYLENRGFSGVGTNGTDGDNDAFLYRTRTTSAVGGTQAHNHTIPAQSHMPPTMVESVWRRIA
;
A
#
# COMPACT_ATOMS: atom_id res chain seq x y z
N MET A 1 -22.69 -61.60 -63.83
CA MET A 1 -22.49 -63.05 -63.58
C MET A 1 -20.99 -63.29 -63.49
N PRO A 2 -20.45 -63.79 -62.38
CA PRO A 2 -19.02 -64.07 -62.29
C PRO A 2 -18.72 -65.27 -63.21
N ILE A 3 -17.75 -65.11 -64.10
CA ILE A 3 -17.27 -66.18 -64.97
C ILE A 3 -16.31 -67.03 -64.14
N LEU A 4 -16.71 -68.26 -63.82
CA LEU A 4 -15.82 -69.29 -63.28
C LEU A 4 -15.03 -69.89 -64.45
N ILE A 5 -13.72 -69.61 -64.50
CA ILE A 5 -12.82 -70.22 -65.48
C ILE A 5 -12.29 -71.53 -64.90
N THR A 6 -12.77 -72.65 -65.43
CA THR A 6 -12.39 -74.00 -65.00
C THR A 6 -10.92 -74.27 -65.33
N GLY A 7 -10.10 -74.61 -64.32
CA GLY A 7 -8.68 -74.96 -64.49
C GLY A 7 -7.68 -73.97 -63.87
N LEU A 8 -8.15 -72.81 -63.39
CA LEU A 8 -7.32 -71.92 -62.58
C LEU A 8 -7.22 -72.48 -61.16
N VAL A 9 -6.04 -73.02 -60.82
CA VAL A 9 -5.63 -73.30 -59.44
C VAL A 9 -5.82 -72.02 -58.63
N GLN A 10 -6.28 -72.12 -57.37
CA GLN A 10 -6.45 -70.95 -56.48
C GLN A 10 -5.23 -70.04 -56.61
N GLN A 11 -5.40 -68.90 -57.28
CA GLN A 11 -4.33 -67.94 -57.41
C GLN A 11 -4.27 -67.16 -56.11
N SER A 12 -3.11 -67.17 -55.46
CA SER A 12 -2.78 -66.17 -54.44
C SER A 12 -3.07 -64.81 -55.04
N THR A 13 -3.81 -63.96 -54.33
CA THR A 13 -4.14 -62.59 -54.76
C THR A 13 -3.12 -61.57 -54.25
N THR A 14 -1.94 -62.05 -53.86
CA THR A 14 -0.91 -61.27 -53.16
C THR A 14 0.47 -61.36 -53.80
N GLU A 15 0.60 -62.04 -54.94
CA GLU A 15 1.88 -62.14 -55.63
C GLU A 15 2.23 -60.81 -56.33
N PRO A 16 3.53 -60.47 -56.45
CA PRO A 16 3.93 -59.18 -57.04
C PRO A 16 3.46 -58.93 -58.49
N ALA A 17 3.19 -60.01 -59.23
CA ALA A 17 2.71 -59.96 -60.61
C ALA A 17 1.18 -59.83 -60.74
N ASP A 18 0.43 -59.93 -59.64
CA ASP A 18 -1.02 -59.88 -59.67
C ASP A 18 -1.52 -58.46 -60.04
N LEU A 19 -2.54 -58.42 -60.89
CA LEU A 19 -3.14 -57.17 -61.37
C LEU A 19 -4.54 -56.99 -60.78
N PHE A 20 -4.78 -55.84 -60.15
CA PHE A 20 -6.12 -55.32 -59.95
C PHE A 20 -6.58 -54.67 -61.25
N VAL A 21 -7.57 -55.27 -61.89
CA VAL A 21 -8.08 -54.84 -63.19
C VAL A 21 -9.41 -54.12 -62.99
N MET A 22 -9.47 -52.85 -63.41
CA MET A 22 -10.70 -52.09 -63.49
C MET A 22 -11.11 -51.97 -64.96
N HIS A 23 -12.35 -52.35 -65.25
CA HIS A 23 -12.95 -52.23 -66.57
C HIS A 23 -14.05 -51.17 -66.54
N ASN A 24 -13.91 -50.14 -67.38
CA ASN A 24 -14.96 -49.17 -67.61
C ASN A 24 -15.86 -49.67 -68.75
N SER A 25 -17.06 -50.12 -68.41
CA SER A 25 -18.03 -50.67 -69.37
C SER A 25 -18.62 -49.63 -70.33
N ALA A 26 -18.56 -48.34 -70.00
CA ALA A 26 -19.10 -47.27 -70.86
C ALA A 26 -18.11 -46.86 -71.96
N SER A 27 -16.81 -47.00 -71.73
CA SER A 27 -15.76 -46.64 -72.69
C SER A 27 -15.02 -47.85 -73.26
N ASP A 28 -15.34 -49.07 -72.80
CA ASP A 28 -14.67 -50.33 -73.15
C ASP A 28 -13.13 -50.26 -72.97
N ILE A 29 -12.70 -49.63 -71.87
CA ILE A 29 -11.29 -49.49 -71.54
C ILE A 29 -11.01 -50.26 -70.25
N THR A 30 -9.98 -51.11 -70.33
CA THR A 30 -9.47 -51.89 -69.19
C THR A 30 -8.10 -51.34 -68.78
N LYS A 31 -7.94 -51.01 -67.50
CA LYS A 31 -6.64 -50.64 -66.92
C LYS A 31 -6.32 -51.55 -65.74
N GLY A 32 -5.08 -52.03 -65.70
CA GLY A 32 -4.55 -52.82 -64.58
C GLY A 32 -3.55 -52.01 -63.76
N ILE A 33 -3.62 -52.12 -62.44
CA ILE A 33 -2.56 -51.73 -61.52
C ILE A 33 -2.03 -53.00 -60.83
N SER A 34 -0.70 -53.16 -60.73
CA SER A 34 -0.17 -54.31 -60.00
C SER A 34 -0.40 -54.15 -58.50
N TYR A 35 -0.67 -55.26 -57.82
CA TYR A 35 -0.81 -55.32 -56.38
C TYR A 35 0.42 -54.69 -55.67
N GLN A 36 1.62 -54.95 -56.18
CA GLN A 36 2.85 -54.38 -55.64
C GLN A 36 2.90 -52.85 -55.78
N ASN A 37 2.47 -52.30 -56.92
CA ASN A 37 2.45 -50.84 -57.12
C ASN A 37 1.43 -50.17 -56.20
N LEU A 38 0.22 -50.72 -56.10
CA LEU A 38 -0.81 -50.23 -55.20
C LEU A 38 -0.36 -50.29 -53.73
N LYS A 39 0.25 -51.41 -53.31
CA LYS A 39 0.80 -51.57 -51.97
C LYS A 39 1.90 -50.55 -51.68
N ASN A 40 2.81 -50.31 -52.62
CA ASN A 40 3.88 -49.32 -52.47
C ASN A 40 3.32 -47.89 -52.37
N GLU A 41 2.31 -47.54 -53.16
CA GLU A 41 1.63 -46.24 -53.13
C GLU A 41 0.91 -46.03 -51.79
N ILE A 42 0.09 -46.99 -51.36
CA ILE A 42 -0.60 -46.95 -50.06
C ILE A 42 0.40 -46.87 -48.90
N GLN A 43 1.51 -47.63 -48.95
CA GLN A 43 2.56 -47.59 -47.93
C GLN A 43 3.28 -46.23 -47.93
N ALA A 44 3.52 -45.62 -49.10
CA ALA A 44 4.12 -44.29 -49.20
C ALA A 44 3.18 -43.22 -48.63
N ASP A 45 1.89 -43.29 -48.95
CA ASP A 45 0.89 -42.34 -48.49
C ASP A 45 0.61 -42.46 -46.99
N ILE A 46 0.49 -43.68 -46.46
CA ILE A 46 0.30 -43.94 -45.02
C ILE A 46 1.52 -43.48 -44.21
N ASN A 47 2.73 -43.56 -44.79
CA ASN A 47 3.97 -43.12 -44.12
C ASN A 47 4.41 -41.70 -44.50
N ALA A 48 3.61 -40.96 -45.27
CA ALA A 48 3.96 -39.61 -45.71
C ALA A 48 4.15 -38.63 -44.53
N VAL A 49 3.43 -38.87 -43.42
CA VAL A 49 3.67 -38.23 -42.13
C VAL A 49 3.90 -39.32 -41.08
N THR A 50 5.17 -39.60 -40.81
CA THR A 50 5.56 -40.53 -39.78
C THR A 50 5.18 -40.01 -38.39
N GLN A 51 4.91 -40.92 -37.45
CA GLN A 51 4.69 -40.58 -36.03
C GLN A 51 5.84 -39.73 -35.44
N ALA A 52 7.07 -39.93 -35.94
CA ALA A 52 8.25 -39.16 -35.54
C ALA A 52 8.16 -37.69 -36.01
N GLN A 53 7.71 -37.45 -37.25
CA GLN A 53 7.50 -36.10 -37.77
C GLN A 53 6.39 -35.37 -37.00
N LEU A 54 5.29 -36.06 -36.68
CA LEU A 54 4.20 -35.48 -35.88
C LEU A 54 4.67 -35.11 -34.46
N THR A 55 5.38 -36.02 -33.79
CA THR A 55 5.94 -35.77 -32.45
C THR A 55 6.89 -34.58 -32.45
N THR A 56 7.74 -34.47 -33.48
CA THR A 56 8.67 -33.35 -33.65
C THR A 56 7.93 -32.03 -33.88
N ALA A 57 6.90 -32.03 -34.72
CA ALA A 57 6.09 -30.83 -34.97
C ALA A 57 5.38 -30.34 -33.71
N ILE A 58 4.81 -31.25 -32.90
CA ILE A 58 4.18 -30.93 -31.61
C ILE A 58 5.19 -30.35 -30.62
N ALA A 59 6.38 -30.95 -30.53
CA ALA A 59 7.44 -30.45 -29.64
C ALA A 59 7.89 -29.04 -30.05
N ASN A 60 8.08 -28.80 -31.35
CA ASN A 60 8.47 -27.50 -31.88
C ASN A 60 7.40 -26.43 -31.63
N LEU A 61 6.12 -26.77 -31.85
CA LEU A 61 5.01 -25.86 -31.60
C LEU A 61 4.90 -25.52 -30.10
N THR A 62 5.04 -26.52 -29.24
CA THR A 62 5.01 -26.34 -27.78
C THR A 62 6.15 -25.43 -27.33
N ALA A 63 7.37 -25.67 -27.82
CA ALA A 63 8.52 -24.84 -27.52
C ALA A 63 8.35 -23.39 -28.02
N ALA A 64 7.76 -23.20 -29.21
CA ALA A 64 7.49 -21.88 -29.76
C ALA A 64 6.49 -21.09 -28.90
N TYR A 65 5.40 -21.73 -28.46
CA TYR A 65 4.43 -21.08 -27.56
C TYR A 65 5.06 -20.74 -26.20
N GLN A 66 5.83 -21.64 -25.60
CA GLN A 66 6.52 -21.38 -24.34
C GLN A 66 7.54 -20.23 -24.46
N ALA A 67 8.24 -20.14 -25.59
CA ALA A 67 9.17 -19.05 -25.86
C ALA A 67 8.44 -17.70 -26.02
N ALA A 68 7.31 -17.69 -26.73
CA ALA A 68 6.49 -16.50 -26.91
C ALA A 68 5.88 -16.02 -25.59
N ASP A 69 5.33 -16.92 -24.78
CA ASP A 69 4.78 -16.61 -23.46
C ASP A 69 5.85 -16.02 -22.54
N ARG A 70 7.04 -16.63 -22.49
CA ARG A 70 8.18 -16.09 -21.73
C ARG A 70 8.57 -14.69 -22.20
N ALA A 71 8.61 -14.45 -23.51
CA ALA A 71 8.94 -13.13 -24.06
C ALA A 71 7.92 -12.05 -23.63
N VAL A 72 6.62 -12.40 -23.58
CA VAL A 72 5.56 -11.51 -23.10
C VAL A 72 5.71 -11.26 -21.59
N LEU A 73 5.93 -12.30 -20.79
CA LEU A 73 6.13 -12.18 -19.35
C LEU A 73 7.33 -11.31 -19.00
N GLU A 74 8.45 -11.48 -19.72
CA GLU A 74 9.65 -10.64 -19.55
C GLU A 74 9.41 -9.18 -19.94
N ALA A 75 8.56 -8.92 -20.94
CA ALA A 75 8.20 -7.57 -21.36
C ALA A 75 7.28 -6.87 -20.36
N VAL A 76 6.32 -7.60 -19.77
CA VAL A 76 5.38 -7.07 -18.77
C VAL A 76 6.08 -6.85 -17.43
N PHE A 77 6.88 -7.84 -17.00
CA PHE A 77 7.57 -7.81 -15.72
C PHE A 77 9.07 -7.68 -15.92
N GLN A 78 9.53 -6.49 -16.29
CA GLN A 78 10.96 -6.18 -16.41
C GLN A 78 11.69 -6.35 -15.07
N VAL A 79 13.02 -6.48 -15.11
CA VAL A 79 13.83 -6.49 -13.88
C VAL A 79 13.59 -5.19 -13.12
N GLY A 80 13.27 -5.30 -11.83
CA GLY A 80 12.85 -4.18 -10.99
C GLY A 80 11.33 -4.04 -10.81
N SER A 81 10.52 -4.72 -11.64
CA SER A 81 9.06 -4.79 -11.46
C SER A 81 8.71 -5.42 -10.12
N ARG A 82 7.58 -4.97 -9.55
CA ARG A 82 7.06 -5.42 -8.26
C ARG A 82 5.67 -5.99 -8.41
N ILE A 83 5.42 -7.07 -7.68
CA ILE A 83 4.09 -7.64 -7.47
C ILE A 83 3.75 -7.42 -6.00
N SER A 84 2.64 -6.76 -5.74
CA SER A 84 2.12 -6.55 -4.39
C SER A 84 0.88 -7.40 -4.17
N LEU A 85 0.85 -8.14 -3.06
CA LEU A 85 -0.23 -9.03 -2.67
C LEU A 85 -0.68 -8.69 -1.25
N ASN A 86 -1.96 -8.37 -1.07
CA ASN A 86 -2.56 -8.07 0.23
C ASN A 86 -3.40 -9.23 0.81
N SER A 87 -3.66 -10.27 0.02
CA SER A 87 -4.46 -11.43 0.40
C SER A 87 -4.27 -12.60 -0.57
N GLY A 88 -4.80 -13.76 -0.22
CA GLY A 88 -4.83 -14.95 -1.08
C GLY A 88 -3.73 -15.98 -0.80
N PRO A 89 -3.79 -17.15 -1.46
CA PRO A 89 -2.95 -18.31 -1.14
C PRO A 89 -1.46 -18.10 -1.46
N ASN A 90 -1.14 -17.17 -2.35
CA ASN A 90 0.22 -16.95 -2.86
C ASN A 90 0.96 -15.78 -2.22
N ILE A 91 0.41 -15.16 -1.16
CA ILE A 91 0.97 -13.95 -0.56
C ILE A 91 2.44 -14.10 -0.14
N PHE A 92 2.85 -15.28 0.34
CA PHE A 92 4.24 -15.59 0.71
C PHE A 92 4.90 -16.62 -0.22
N VAL A 93 4.29 -16.90 -1.38
CA VAL A 93 4.84 -17.84 -2.37
C VAL A 93 5.65 -17.05 -3.39
N ASN A 94 6.85 -17.51 -3.69
CA ASN A 94 7.71 -16.89 -4.69
C ASN A 94 6.99 -16.86 -6.06
N PRO A 95 6.87 -15.70 -6.74
CA PRO A 95 6.23 -15.61 -8.04
C PRO A 95 6.78 -16.55 -9.11
N ALA A 96 8.06 -16.92 -9.03
CA ALA A 96 8.64 -17.93 -9.92
C ALA A 96 7.87 -19.28 -9.88
N THR A 97 7.26 -19.63 -8.75
CA THR A 97 6.57 -20.91 -8.56
C THR A 97 5.23 -20.96 -9.32
N TYR A 98 4.47 -19.86 -9.36
CA TYR A 98 3.15 -19.85 -9.98
C TYR A 98 3.10 -19.14 -11.34
N LEU A 99 4.05 -18.24 -11.63
CA LEU A 99 4.22 -17.65 -12.95
C LEU A 99 5.18 -18.46 -13.84
N GLY A 100 6.00 -19.34 -13.25
CA GLY A 100 6.94 -20.18 -13.99
C GLY A 100 8.14 -19.43 -14.60
N PHE A 101 8.39 -18.16 -14.21
CA PHE A 101 9.49 -17.36 -14.75
C PHE A 101 10.09 -16.37 -13.74
N GLY A 102 11.29 -15.89 -14.05
CA GLY A 102 11.99 -14.84 -13.33
C GLY A 102 12.58 -15.29 -12.01
N THR A 103 13.48 -14.46 -11.47
CA THR A 103 14.01 -14.58 -10.12
C THR A 103 13.45 -13.43 -9.28
N TRP A 104 12.82 -13.77 -8.15
CA TRP A 104 12.10 -12.81 -7.32
C TRP A 104 12.61 -12.84 -5.89
N VAL A 105 12.65 -11.65 -5.26
CA VAL A 105 13.00 -11.48 -3.85
C VAL A 105 11.83 -10.87 -3.11
N LEU A 106 11.57 -11.34 -1.90
CA LEU A 106 10.61 -10.73 -1.00
C LEU A 106 11.26 -9.47 -0.39
N GLU A 107 10.60 -8.33 -0.51
CA GLU A 107 11.00 -7.08 0.13
C GLU A 107 10.24 -6.93 1.46
N GLN A 108 10.97 -6.74 2.56
CA GLN A 108 10.41 -6.67 3.91
C GLN A 108 10.90 -5.41 4.64
N GLY A 109 10.05 -4.84 5.48
CA GLY A 109 10.42 -3.69 6.32
C GLY A 109 10.47 -2.34 5.60
N TYR A 110 9.91 -2.25 4.39
CA TYR A 110 9.86 -1.02 3.60
C TYR A 110 8.42 -0.49 3.51
N TYR A 111 8.29 0.84 3.52
CA TYR A 111 7.10 1.54 3.06
C TYR A 111 7.36 2.07 1.65
N TYR A 112 6.46 1.78 0.72
CA TYR A 112 6.55 2.32 -0.63
C TYR A 112 5.78 3.64 -0.70
N MET A 113 6.45 4.66 -1.20
CA MET A 113 5.86 5.96 -1.45
C MET A 113 5.97 6.28 -2.93
N GLY A 114 4.88 6.77 -3.52
CA GLY A 114 4.90 7.26 -4.90
C GLY A 114 5.83 8.45 -5.02
N ILE A 115 6.63 8.49 -6.08
CA ILE A 115 7.42 9.68 -6.40
C ILE A 115 6.47 10.70 -7.02
N THR A 116 6.51 11.95 -6.54
CA THR A 116 5.87 13.07 -7.24
C THR A 116 6.95 13.86 -7.95
N ALA A 117 6.89 13.88 -9.28
CA ALA A 117 7.79 14.71 -10.07
C ALA A 117 7.24 16.14 -10.16
N GLY A 118 8.09 17.14 -9.92
CA GLY A 118 7.78 18.54 -10.22
C GLY A 118 6.85 19.27 -9.23
N VAL A 119 6.61 18.72 -8.04
CA VAL A 119 5.88 19.44 -6.98
C VAL A 119 6.75 19.49 -5.72
N PRO A 120 7.01 20.67 -5.14
CA PRO A 120 7.61 20.77 -3.82
C PRO A 120 6.58 20.31 -2.78
N ILE A 121 6.63 19.03 -2.44
CA ILE A 121 6.00 18.53 -1.23
C ILE A 121 6.83 19.05 -0.05
N GLU A 122 6.20 19.51 1.03
CA GLU A 122 6.91 19.80 2.28
C GLU A 122 7.55 18.51 2.80
N GLY A 123 8.83 18.33 2.48
CA GLY A 123 9.56 17.10 2.77
C GLY A 123 10.70 16.84 1.78
N PHE A 124 11.69 16.06 2.22
CA PHE A 124 12.90 15.74 1.46
C PHE A 124 12.56 14.80 0.29
N ILE A 125 12.41 15.33 -0.92
CA ILE A 125 12.25 14.50 -2.13
C ILE A 125 13.59 13.80 -2.41
N ARG A 126 13.65 12.47 -2.29
CA ARG A 126 14.78 11.67 -2.78
C ARG A 126 14.41 11.00 -4.10
N GLY A 127 15.38 10.90 -5.00
CA GLY A 127 15.21 10.22 -6.28
C GLY A 127 14.89 8.74 -6.12
N VAL A 128 14.51 8.10 -7.23
CA VAL A 128 14.26 6.66 -7.31
C VAL A 128 15.44 5.89 -6.70
N GLY A 129 15.15 4.97 -5.78
CA GLY A 129 16.16 4.17 -5.08
C GLY A 129 16.65 4.75 -3.75
N GLY A 130 16.15 5.93 -3.34
CA GLY A 130 16.41 6.46 -1.99
C GLY A 130 15.62 5.73 -0.91
N THR A 131 16.26 5.47 0.24
CA THR A 131 15.58 4.99 1.45
C THR A 131 15.09 6.17 2.29
N PHE A 132 13.90 6.07 2.86
CA PHE A 132 13.30 7.07 3.76
C PHE A 132 12.76 6.40 5.02
N GLY A 133 12.76 7.16 6.12
CA GLY A 133 12.30 6.70 7.42
C GLY A 133 13.35 5.89 8.17
N SER A 134 13.31 5.98 9.49
CA SER A 134 14.01 5.07 10.40
C SER A 134 12.94 4.30 11.17
N PHE A 135 13.17 3.01 11.42
CA PHE A 135 12.33 2.24 12.36
C PHE A 135 12.56 2.68 13.81
N THR A 136 13.59 3.49 14.05
CA THR A 136 13.81 4.17 15.32
C THR A 136 13.33 5.61 15.20
N HIS A 137 12.39 6.00 16.05
CA HIS A 137 12.23 7.39 16.41
C HIS A 137 12.86 7.58 17.79
N ASN A 138 13.54 8.72 17.98
CA ASN A 138 14.07 9.03 19.30
C ASN A 138 12.92 9.59 20.14
N HIS A 139 12.86 9.16 21.40
CA HIS A 139 12.21 9.90 22.49
C HIS A 139 13.25 10.65 23.34
N GLY A 140 14.52 10.58 22.94
CA GLY A 140 15.67 11.08 23.69
C GLY A 140 16.00 12.54 23.42
N GLY A 141 15.27 13.20 22.52
CA GLY A 141 15.26 14.64 22.43
C GLY A 141 14.62 15.18 23.70
N VAL A 142 15.46 15.55 24.68
CA VAL A 142 15.08 16.61 25.60
C VAL A 142 14.82 17.81 24.69
N THR A 143 13.55 18.11 24.43
CA THR A 143 13.20 19.45 23.99
C THR A 143 13.75 20.34 25.10
N GLY A 144 14.83 21.07 24.81
CA GLY A 144 15.41 21.98 25.79
C GLY A 144 14.29 22.86 26.34
N ASP A 145 14.47 23.34 27.57
CA ASP A 145 13.47 24.16 28.26
C ASP A 145 12.82 25.14 27.30
N THR A 146 11.54 24.90 27.00
CA THR A 146 10.81 25.75 26.07
C THR A 146 10.41 26.99 26.86
N THR A 147 11.27 28.01 26.82
CA THR A 147 10.93 29.31 27.37
C THR A 147 9.93 29.96 26.43
N LEU A 148 8.66 29.95 26.83
CA LEU A 148 7.63 30.71 26.12
C LEU A 148 7.98 32.18 26.18
N ASN A 149 8.02 32.85 25.04
CA ASN A 149 8.09 34.30 25.00
C ASN A 149 6.68 34.91 25.18
N SER A 150 6.61 36.22 25.44
CA SER A 150 5.34 36.92 25.68
C SER A 150 4.33 36.85 24.53
N THR A 151 4.75 36.53 23.30
CA THR A 151 3.85 36.35 22.16
C THR A 151 3.20 34.97 22.09
N GLN A 152 3.76 33.99 22.81
CA GLN A 152 3.25 32.62 22.87
C GLN A 152 2.33 32.36 24.07
N ILE A 153 2.21 33.32 25.00
CA ILE A 153 1.32 33.23 26.16
C ILE A 153 -0.05 33.76 25.76
N PRO A 154 -1.13 32.96 25.80
CA PRO A 154 -2.48 33.44 25.54
C PRO A 154 -2.87 34.60 26.45
N SER A 155 -3.67 35.53 25.93
CA SER A 155 -4.22 36.63 26.71
C SER A 155 -4.99 36.09 27.92
N HIS A 156 -4.59 36.51 29.12
CA HIS A 156 -5.27 36.20 30.37
C HIS A 156 -5.20 37.40 31.31
N SER A 157 -6.11 37.45 32.29
CA SER A 157 -6.19 38.53 33.27
C SER A 157 -6.33 37.95 34.67
N HIS A 158 -5.64 38.53 35.64
CA HIS A 158 -5.81 38.20 37.05
C HIS A 158 -6.58 39.32 37.75
N THR A 159 -7.50 38.93 38.63
CA THR A 159 -8.20 39.85 39.55
C THR A 159 -7.47 39.89 40.87
N TYR A 160 -7.22 41.08 41.40
CA TYR A 160 -6.57 41.25 42.70
C TYR A 160 -7.09 42.53 43.37
N ASP A 161 -6.90 42.60 44.69
CA ASP A 161 -7.31 43.74 45.51
C ASP A 161 -6.15 44.74 45.57
N ASP A 162 -6.32 45.92 44.96
CA ASP A 162 -5.21 46.83 44.62
C ASP A 162 -5.13 48.10 45.49
N THR A 163 -6.13 48.35 46.32
CA THR A 163 -6.16 49.59 47.12
C THR A 163 -6.91 49.32 48.39
N PHE A 164 -6.32 49.59 49.55
CA PHE A 164 -6.94 49.41 50.85
C PHE A 164 -7.12 50.79 51.50
N HIS A 165 -8.36 51.12 51.88
CA HIS A 165 -8.68 52.28 52.70
C HIS A 165 -9.33 51.82 53.99
N THR A 166 -8.94 52.40 55.12
CA THR A 166 -9.65 52.22 56.38
C THR A 166 -10.79 53.24 56.43
N GLU A 167 -12.00 52.76 56.64
CA GLU A 167 -13.21 53.58 56.62
C GLU A 167 -14.18 53.10 57.71
N HIS A 168 -15.12 53.96 58.09
CA HIS A 168 -16.17 53.62 59.04
C HIS A 168 -17.26 52.76 58.37
N LEU A 169 -17.70 51.70 59.04
CA LEU A 169 -18.62 50.70 58.53
C LEU A 169 -20.00 51.30 58.20
N TYR A 170 -20.43 52.32 58.94
CA TYR A 170 -21.68 53.03 58.66
C TYR A 170 -21.63 53.88 57.38
N THR A 171 -20.49 54.51 57.06
CA THR A 171 -20.34 55.28 55.80
C THR A 171 -20.06 54.38 54.60
N ALA A 172 -19.44 53.22 54.80
CA ALA A 172 -19.14 52.23 53.76
C ALA A 172 -20.27 51.19 53.51
N SER A 173 -21.37 51.26 54.28
CA SER A 173 -22.50 50.34 54.14
C SER A 173 -23.42 50.71 52.97
N GLY A 174 -23.36 49.91 51.91
CA GLY A 174 -24.45 49.68 50.95
C GLY A 174 -24.76 50.74 49.89
N TYR A 175 -24.57 52.04 50.14
CA TYR A 175 -25.09 53.09 49.23
C TYR A 175 -24.04 53.90 48.46
N TYR A 176 -22.77 53.90 48.87
CA TYR A 176 -21.72 54.76 48.30
C TYR A 176 -20.56 54.00 47.62
N ARG A 177 -20.72 52.69 47.35
CA ARG A 177 -19.67 51.90 46.70
C ARG A 177 -19.63 52.17 45.20
N GLY A 178 -18.46 52.49 44.69
CA GLY A 178 -18.18 52.50 43.27
C GLY A 178 -18.15 51.08 42.68
N PRO A 179 -18.19 50.94 41.34
CA PRO A 179 -18.04 49.65 40.68
C PRO A 179 -16.73 48.96 41.08
N ASN A 180 -16.81 47.67 41.44
CA ASN A 180 -15.71 46.81 41.89
C ASN A 180 -15.09 47.19 43.25
N GLU A 181 -15.83 47.91 44.11
CA GLU A 181 -15.45 48.17 45.49
C GLU A 181 -16.16 47.22 46.46
N TYR A 182 -15.38 46.65 47.37
CA TYR A 182 -15.80 45.63 48.32
C TYR A 182 -15.31 45.98 49.72
N LEU A 183 -16.00 45.44 50.71
CA LEU A 183 -15.70 45.67 52.11
C LEU A 183 -15.40 44.33 52.76
N GLU A 184 -14.28 44.26 53.45
CA GLU A 184 -13.91 43.11 54.26
C GLU A 184 -14.02 43.49 55.73
N ASN A 185 -14.97 42.87 56.44
CA ASN A 185 -15.05 42.97 57.89
C ASN A 185 -14.18 41.86 58.50
N ARG A 186 -12.95 42.19 58.90
CA ARG A 186 -12.05 41.22 59.53
C ARG A 186 -12.27 41.07 61.04
N GLY A 187 -13.39 41.57 61.58
CA GLY A 187 -13.70 41.47 63.00
C GLY A 187 -12.70 42.22 63.88
N PHE A 188 -12.07 43.27 63.36
CA PHE A 188 -11.18 44.12 64.16
C PHE A 188 -12.02 44.88 65.20
N SER A 189 -12.12 44.30 66.40
CA SER A 189 -12.53 44.99 67.61
C SER A 189 -11.31 45.70 68.18
N GLY A 190 -10.88 46.79 67.53
CA GLY A 190 -9.69 47.54 67.92
C GLY A 190 -9.66 48.89 67.23
N VAL A 191 -9.93 49.93 68.03
CA VAL A 191 -9.96 51.33 67.64
C VAL A 191 -8.59 51.77 67.09
N GLY A 192 -8.57 52.66 66.09
CA GLY A 192 -7.37 53.14 65.38
C GLY A 192 -6.27 53.70 66.30
N THR A 193 -5.14 54.14 65.73
CA THR A 193 -4.04 54.76 66.48
C THR A 193 -4.56 55.86 67.41
N ASN A 194 -4.62 55.55 68.71
CA ASN A 194 -5.14 56.36 69.81
C ASN A 194 -6.67 56.41 70.01
N GLY A 195 -7.44 55.42 69.61
CA GLY A 195 -8.65 55.08 70.38
C GLY A 195 -9.82 56.08 70.35
N THR A 196 -9.90 57.03 69.41
CA THR A 196 -10.66 58.28 69.64
C THR A 196 -11.88 58.58 68.77
N ASP A 197 -12.07 57.96 67.60
CA ASP A 197 -13.11 58.43 66.64
C ASP A 197 -13.93 57.34 65.94
N GLY A 198 -13.56 56.06 66.06
CA GLY A 198 -14.40 54.95 65.60
C GLY A 198 -14.55 54.86 64.08
N ASP A 199 -13.72 55.56 63.30
CA ASP A 199 -13.89 55.75 61.86
C ASP A 199 -13.07 54.77 60.99
N ASN A 200 -12.49 53.73 61.58
CA ASN A 200 -11.54 52.82 60.94
C ASN A 200 -11.85 51.32 61.19
N ASP A 201 -13.13 50.97 61.34
CA ASP A 201 -13.61 49.62 61.67
C ASP A 201 -13.83 48.70 60.45
N ALA A 202 -13.66 49.21 59.23
CA ALA A 202 -13.74 48.43 58.00
C ALA A 202 -12.57 48.68 57.04
N PHE A 203 -12.18 47.63 56.31
CA PHE A 203 -11.28 47.73 55.16
C PHE A 203 -12.09 47.78 53.87
N LEU A 204 -12.01 48.90 53.16
CA LEU A 204 -12.49 49.03 51.80
C LEU A 204 -11.37 48.63 50.84
N TYR A 205 -11.68 47.75 49.90
CA TYR A 205 -10.78 47.42 48.81
C TYR A 205 -11.43 47.52 47.45
N ARG A 206 -10.61 47.79 46.43
CA ARG A 206 -11.04 47.79 45.03
C ARG A 206 -10.36 46.66 44.27
N THR A 207 -11.16 45.83 43.62
CA THR A 207 -10.62 44.80 42.74
C THR A 207 -10.25 45.43 41.40
N ARG A 208 -8.99 45.25 40.99
CA ARG A 208 -8.50 45.67 39.67
C ARG A 208 -7.99 44.46 38.89
N THR A 209 -7.87 44.64 37.59
CA THR A 209 -7.25 43.66 36.70
C THR A 209 -5.88 44.16 36.27
N THR A 210 -4.89 43.28 36.35
CA THR A 210 -3.54 43.57 35.87
C THR A 210 -3.34 42.96 34.49
N SER A 211 -2.55 43.64 33.65
CA SER A 211 -2.05 43.11 32.38
C SER A 211 -0.70 42.40 32.54
N ALA A 212 -0.35 41.97 33.77
CA ALA A 212 0.89 41.24 34.01
C ALA A 212 0.93 39.95 33.19
N VAL A 213 1.88 39.88 32.28
CA VAL A 213 2.15 38.70 31.46
C VAL A 213 3.26 37.87 32.09
N GLY A 214 2.94 36.63 32.45
CA GLY A 214 3.92 35.60 32.76
C GLY A 214 4.38 35.53 34.22
N GLY A 215 4.76 34.31 34.59
CA GLY A 215 5.56 33.95 35.75
C GLY A 215 6.47 32.79 35.37
N THR A 216 7.52 32.49 36.15
CA THR A 216 8.48 31.41 35.88
C THR A 216 7.94 30.02 36.23
N GLN A 217 6.62 29.82 36.12
CA GLN A 217 5.99 28.58 36.52
C GLN A 217 6.08 27.58 35.36
N ALA A 218 6.80 26.48 35.59
CA ALA A 218 6.86 25.38 34.64
C ALA A 218 5.44 24.86 34.39
N HIS A 219 5.11 24.59 33.13
CA HIS A 219 3.90 23.88 32.76
C HIS A 219 4.28 22.60 32.05
N ASN A 220 3.48 21.56 32.24
CA ASN A 220 3.71 20.28 31.60
C ASN A 220 3.04 20.28 30.23
N HIS A 221 3.78 19.85 29.21
CA HIS A 221 3.18 19.42 27.97
C HIS A 221 2.74 17.97 28.11
N THR A 222 1.44 17.73 28.11
CA THR A 222 0.92 16.40 27.78
C THR A 222 0.87 16.34 26.26
N ILE A 223 1.78 15.58 25.64
CA ILE A 223 1.62 15.16 24.25
C ILE A 223 0.71 13.94 24.33
N PRO A 224 -0.61 14.04 24.06
CA PRO A 224 -1.42 12.86 23.89
C PRO A 224 -0.79 12.10 22.73
N ALA A 225 -0.35 10.86 22.98
CA ALA A 225 0.10 9.98 21.92
C ALA A 225 -1.10 9.72 20.99
N GLN A 226 -1.29 10.60 20.02
CA GLN A 226 -2.17 10.37 18.90
C GLN A 226 -1.30 9.73 17.83
N SER A 227 -1.69 8.55 17.36
CA SER A 227 -1.08 7.95 16.17
C SER A 227 -1.46 8.83 14.97
N HIS A 228 -0.64 9.83 14.66
CA HIS A 228 -0.79 10.69 13.47
C HIS A 228 -0.27 10.02 12.20
N MET A 229 0.06 8.72 12.25
CA MET A 229 0.41 7.98 11.05
C MET A 229 -0.83 7.88 10.16
N PRO A 230 -0.72 8.25 8.86
CA PRO A 230 -1.78 7.98 7.90
C PRO A 230 -2.19 6.50 7.95
N PRO A 231 -3.45 6.14 7.68
CA PRO A 231 -3.84 4.74 7.53
C PRO A 231 -2.91 4.03 6.56
N THR A 232 -2.32 2.92 6.97
CA THR A 232 -1.41 2.12 6.15
C THR A 232 -2.01 0.75 5.86
N MET A 233 -1.70 0.20 4.68
CA MET A 233 -1.97 -1.18 4.32
C MET A 233 -0.64 -1.93 4.26
N VAL A 234 -0.62 -3.14 4.83
CA VAL A 234 0.55 -4.03 4.78
C VAL A 234 0.34 -5.03 3.66
N GLU A 235 1.30 -5.06 2.73
CA GLU A 235 1.28 -5.97 1.59
C GLU A 235 2.60 -6.75 1.52
N SER A 236 2.54 -7.95 0.96
CA SER A 236 3.72 -8.71 0.58
C SER A 236 4.19 -8.25 -0.79
N VAL A 237 5.40 -7.70 -0.86
CA VAL A 237 5.95 -7.14 -2.09
C VAL A 237 7.11 -7.98 -2.58
N TRP A 238 6.97 -8.54 -3.78
CA TRP A 238 8.02 -9.29 -4.46
C TRP A 238 8.61 -8.45 -5.58
N ARG A 239 9.93 -8.31 -5.61
CA ARG A 239 10.64 -7.62 -6.71
C ARG A 239 11.38 -8.61 -7.59
N ARG A 240 11.24 -8.46 -8.91
CA ARG A 240 12.05 -9.20 -9.89
C ARG A 240 13.49 -8.69 -9.89
N ILE A 241 14.45 -9.60 -9.81
CA ILE A 241 15.89 -9.30 -9.86
C ILE A 241 16.62 -9.89 -11.06
N ALA A 242 16.04 -10.90 -11.71
CA ALA A 242 16.55 -11.48 -12.95
C ALA A 242 15.41 -12.15 -13.73
#